data_AF-Q1H3K5-F1
#
_entry.id   AF-Q1H3K5-F1
#
_cell.length_a   1.000
_cell.length_b   1.000
_cell.length_c   1.000
_cell.angle_alpha   90.00
_cell.angle_beta   90.00
_cell.angle_gamma   90.00
#
_symmetry.space_group_name_H-M   'P 1'
#
loop_
_entity.id
_entity.type
_entity.pdbx_description
1 polymer ?
#
loop_
_entity_poly.entity_id
_entity_poly.type
_entity_poly.pdbx_seq_one_letter_code
_entity_poly.pdbx_strand_id
1 'polypeptide(L)'
;MTSRTQQWRSQPWLWLFIVVFISAVLLYYLFGTPVIPESMEQRNDRAAIKDCWKRHAQSALSPTELKYVAEACEFMENEFILKYRQDP
;
A
#
# COMPACT_ATOMS: atom_id res chain seq x y z
N MET A 1 -32.35 49.51 -30.71
CA MET A 1 -32.17 48.75 -29.46
C MET A 1 -31.06 47.74 -29.71
N THR A 2 -29.83 48.06 -29.31
CA THR A 2 -28.62 47.34 -29.68
C THR A 2 -28.37 46.14 -28.76
N SER A 3 -28.21 44.99 -29.40
CA SER A 3 -27.85 43.69 -28.83
C SER A 3 -26.58 43.78 -27.97
N ARG A 4 -26.68 43.39 -26.69
CA ARG A 4 -25.53 43.02 -25.87
C ARG A 4 -25.42 41.51 -25.85
N THR A 5 -24.93 40.91 -26.93
CA THR A 5 -24.33 39.58 -26.87
C THR A 5 -23.04 39.70 -26.08
N GLN A 6 -23.16 39.57 -24.77
CA GLN A 6 -22.08 39.45 -23.81
C GLN A 6 -21.29 38.19 -24.17
N GLN A 7 -20.32 38.39 -25.05
CA GLN A 7 -19.35 37.40 -25.48
C GLN A 7 -18.50 37.04 -24.26
N TRP A 8 -19.00 36.06 -23.50
CA TRP A 8 -18.27 35.36 -22.46
C TRP A 8 -17.07 34.73 -23.15
N ARG A 9 -15.97 35.48 -23.17
CA ARG A 9 -14.65 35.01 -23.55
C ARG A 9 -14.21 34.07 -22.42
N SER A 10 -14.82 32.89 -22.36
CA SER A 10 -14.43 31.78 -21.52
C SER A 10 -12.98 31.50 -21.86
N GLN A 11 -12.08 32.03 -21.05
CA GLN A 11 -10.65 32.02 -21.28
C GLN A 11 -10.24 30.55 -21.26
N PRO A 12 -10.10 29.89 -22.43
CA PRO A 12 -10.01 28.43 -22.50
C PRO A 12 -8.71 27.95 -21.82
N TRP A 13 -7.73 28.84 -21.77
CA TRP A 13 -6.48 28.72 -21.06
C TRP A 13 -6.66 28.50 -19.54
N LEU A 14 -7.63 29.15 -18.91
CA LEU A 14 -7.90 28.99 -17.48
C LEU A 14 -8.47 27.61 -17.18
N TRP A 15 -9.35 27.09 -18.05
CA TRP A 15 -9.85 25.73 -17.94
C TRP A 15 -8.78 24.66 -18.18
N LEU A 16 -7.85 24.89 -19.12
CA LEU A 16 -6.70 24.00 -19.34
C LEU A 16 -5.83 23.89 -18.09
N PHE A 17 -5.54 25.00 -17.40
CA PHE A 17 -4.78 24.96 -16.15
C PHE A 17 -5.52 24.23 -15.04
N ILE A 18 -6.82 24.43 -14.90
CA ILE A 18 -7.63 23.73 -13.90
C ILE A 18 -7.55 22.22 -14.15
N VAL A 19 -7.74 21.78 -15.40
CA VAL A 19 -7.67 20.35 -15.76
C VAL A 19 -6.28 19.79 -15.47
N VAL A 20 -5.22 20.49 -15.87
CA VAL A 20 -3.84 20.08 -15.61
C VAL A 20 -3.56 19.99 -14.11
N PHE A 21 -3.96 21.00 -13.34
CA PHE A 21 -3.76 21.02 -11.89
C PHE A 21 -4.50 19.87 -11.19
N ILE A 22 -5.78 19.67 -11.53
CA ILE A 22 -6.58 18.56 -10.98
C ILE A 22 -5.95 17.21 -11.35
N SER A 23 -5.51 17.03 -12.61
CA SER A 23 -4.84 15.80 -13.03
C SER A 23 -3.52 15.56 -12.28
N ALA A 24 -2.73 16.61 -12.03
CA ALA A 24 -1.47 16.51 -11.30
C ALA A 24 -1.70 16.13 -9.83
N VAL A 25 -2.72 16.71 -9.19
CA VAL A 25 -3.12 16.35 -7.82
C VAL A 25 -3.61 14.90 -7.77
N LEU A 26 -4.45 14.46 -8.71
CA LEU A 26 -4.91 13.08 -8.78
C LEU A 26 -3.75 12.10 -8.98
N LEU A 27 -2.82 12.40 -9.88
CA LEU A 27 -1.62 11.58 -10.08
C LEU A 27 -0.75 11.54 -8.83
N TYR A 28 -0.60 12.65 -8.11
CA TYR A 28 0.11 12.68 -6.84
C TYR A 28 -0.56 11.80 -5.78
N TYR A 29 -1.89 11.78 -5.69
CA TYR A 29 -2.57 10.88 -4.75
C TYR A 29 -2.49 9.40 -5.15
N LEU A 30 -2.44 9.09 -6.44
CA LEU A 30 -2.35 7.71 -6.95
C LEU A 30 -0.93 7.14 -6.85
N PHE A 31 0.09 7.96 -7.08
CA PHE A 31 1.49 7.51 -7.18
C PHE A 31 2.39 8.03 -6.05
N GLY A 32 1.91 8.98 -5.25
CA GLY A 32 2.67 9.65 -4.20
C GLY A 32 2.65 8.92 -2.86
N THR A 33 2.32 7.63 -2.80
CA THR A 33 2.57 6.85 -1.59
C THR A 33 4.08 6.75 -1.39
N PRO A 34 4.66 7.38 -0.35
CA PRO A 34 6.09 7.25 -0.10
C PRO A 34 6.37 5.79 0.21
N VAL A 35 7.26 5.17 -0.57
CA VAL A 35 7.85 3.87 -0.20
C VAL A 35 8.67 4.14 1.07
N ILE A 36 8.07 3.90 2.22
CA ILE A 36 8.76 4.02 3.50
C ILE A 36 9.89 2.99 3.45
N PRO A 37 11.17 3.41 3.56
CA PRO A 37 12.27 2.47 3.52
C PRO A 37 12.10 1.47 4.67
N GLU A 38 12.06 0.19 4.31
CA GLU A 38 11.90 -0.90 5.26
C GLU A 38 13.05 -0.85 6.29
N SER A 39 12.72 -0.78 7.57
CA SER A 39 13.74 -0.79 8.62
C SER A 39 14.44 -2.14 8.64
N MET A 40 15.70 -2.18 9.11
CA MET A 40 16.42 -3.46 9.27
C MET A 40 15.68 -4.42 10.21
N GLU A 41 14.98 -3.89 11.21
CA GLU A 41 14.14 -4.65 12.13
C GLU A 41 12.96 -5.29 11.38
N GLN A 42 12.24 -4.50 10.57
CA GLN A 42 11.13 -4.99 9.77
C GLN A 42 11.57 -6.09 8.81
N ARG A 43 12.73 -5.92 8.16
CA ARG A 43 13.33 -6.95 7.29
C ARG A 43 13.62 -8.26 8.03
N ASN A 44 14.12 -8.16 9.26
CA ASN A 44 14.42 -9.33 10.08
C ASN A 44 13.15 -10.05 10.54
N ASP A 45 12.14 -9.30 10.99
CA ASP A 45 10.85 -9.85 11.42
C ASP A 45 10.18 -10.58 10.23
N ARG A 46 10.19 -9.95 9.05
CA ARG A 46 9.71 -10.54 7.80
C ARG A 46 10.45 -11.83 7.44
N ALA A 47 11.77 -11.82 7.57
CA ALA A 47 12.61 -13.00 7.30
C ALA A 47 12.33 -14.15 8.28
N ALA A 48 12.07 -13.85 9.55
CA ALA A 48 11.73 -14.85 10.57
C ALA A 48 10.38 -15.52 10.28
N ILE A 49 9.36 -14.75 9.91
CA ILE A 49 8.05 -15.26 9.46
C ILE A 49 8.22 -16.19 8.25
N LYS A 50 9.00 -15.75 7.26
CA LYS A 50 9.28 -16.55 6.07
C LYS A 50 10.00 -17.87 6.40
N ASP A 51 10.94 -17.85 7.34
CA ASP A 51 11.62 -19.05 7.79
C ASP A 51 10.68 -19.98 8.57
N CYS A 52 9.75 -19.44 9.37
CA CYS A 52 8.71 -20.19 10.07
C CYS A 52 7.88 -21.04 9.09
N TRP A 53 7.32 -20.40 8.06
CA TRP A 53 6.53 -21.10 7.04
C TRP A 53 7.33 -22.08 6.21
N LYS A 54 8.60 -21.74 5.91
CA LYS A 54 9.50 -22.66 5.21
C LYS A 54 9.73 -23.93 6.02
N ARG A 55 9.95 -23.82 7.32
CA ARG A 55 10.11 -24.97 8.22
C ARG A 55 8.82 -25.75 8.38
N HIS A 56 7.67 -25.08 8.52
CA HIS A 56 6.36 -25.73 8.53
C HIS A 56 6.16 -26.59 7.27
N ALA A 57 6.46 -26.07 6.09
CA ALA A 57 6.31 -26.79 4.83
C ALA A 57 7.29 -27.97 4.65
N GLN A 58 8.45 -27.92 5.30
CA GLN A 58 9.51 -28.95 5.20
C GLN A 58 9.50 -29.94 6.37
N SER A 59 8.68 -29.69 7.40
CA SER A 59 8.65 -30.50 8.61
C SER A 59 7.95 -31.83 8.37
N ALA A 60 8.57 -32.92 8.83
CA ALA A 60 7.99 -34.27 8.86
C ALA A 60 7.12 -34.50 10.12
N LEU A 61 6.55 -33.42 10.68
CA LEU A 61 5.74 -33.44 11.89
C LEU A 61 4.38 -34.09 11.62
N SER A 62 3.74 -34.60 12.67
CA SER A 62 2.36 -35.07 12.55
C SER A 62 1.41 -33.91 12.21
N PRO A 63 0.24 -34.17 11.59
CA PRO A 63 -0.72 -33.11 11.24
C PRO A 63 -1.15 -32.26 12.43
N THR A 64 -1.18 -32.84 13.64
CA THR A 64 -1.52 -32.13 14.88
C THR A 64 -0.40 -31.17 15.29
N GLU A 65 0.86 -31.59 15.20
CA GLU A 65 2.01 -30.72 15.50
C GLU A 65 2.16 -29.59 14.47
N LEU A 66 1.90 -29.88 13.19
CA LEU A 66 1.90 -28.87 12.14
C LEU A 66 0.90 -27.75 12.40
N LYS A 67 -0.30 -28.06 12.93
CA LYS A 67 -1.28 -27.03 13.31
C LYS A 67 -0.73 -26.06 14.35
N TYR A 68 -0.07 -26.57 15.40
CA TYR A 68 0.52 -25.70 16.42
C TYR A 68 1.66 -24.83 15.86
N VAL A 69 2.43 -25.36 14.91
CA VAL A 69 3.47 -24.57 14.23
C VAL A 69 2.83 -23.49 13.33
N ALA A 70 1.75 -23.82 12.61
CA ALA A 70 1.01 -22.86 11.81
C ALA A 70 0.42 -21.74 12.67
N GLU A 71 -0.21 -22.07 13.80
CA GLU A 71 -0.73 -21.08 14.77
C GLU A 71 0.37 -20.13 15.27
N ALA A 72 1.58 -20.65 15.51
CA ALA A 72 2.72 -19.83 15.89
C ALA A 72 3.20 -18.91 14.75
N CYS A 73 3.24 -19.41 13.51
CA CYS A 73 3.60 -18.57 12.36
C CYS A 73 2.54 -17.47 12.12
N GLU A 74 1.25 -17.80 12.17
CA GLU A 74 0.14 -16.85 12.05
C GLU A 74 0.17 -15.79 13.16
N PHE A 75 0.53 -16.17 14.38
CA PHE A 75 0.71 -15.22 15.48
C PHE A 75 1.83 -14.21 15.16
N MET A 76 2.97 -14.66 14.62
CA MET A 76 4.05 -13.77 14.20
C MET A 76 3.63 -12.81 13.08
N GLU A 77 2.82 -13.27 12.12
CA GLU A 77 2.27 -12.41 11.07
C GLU A 77 1.34 -11.34 11.63
N ASN A 78 0.47 -11.71 12.56
CA ASN A 78 -0.44 -10.76 13.19
C ASN A 78 0.34 -9.70 13.96
N GLU A 79 1.37 -10.08 14.72
CA GLU A 79 2.27 -9.13 15.39
C GLU A 79 2.97 -8.19 14.40
N PHE A 80 3.41 -8.70 13.24
CA PHE A 80 4.01 -7.89 12.17
C PHE A 80 3.02 -6.86 11.62
N ILE A 81 1.79 -7.28 11.32
CA ILE A 81 0.73 -6.39 10.82
C ILE A 81 0.38 -5.34 11.86
N LEU A 82 0.29 -5.71 13.14
CA LEU A 82 0.01 -4.77 14.24
C LEU A 82 1.13 -3.74 14.39
N LYS A 83 2.39 -4.17 14.29
CA LYS A 83 3.59 -3.35 14.47
C LYS A 83 3.86 -2.42 13.28
N TYR A 84 3.77 -2.94 12.06
CA TYR A 84 4.19 -2.23 10.83
C TYR A 84 3.03 -1.77 9.95
N ARG A 85 1.80 -2.21 10.22
CA ARG A 85 0.60 -1.91 9.41
C ARG A 85 0.76 -2.31 7.94
N GLN A 86 1.51 -3.38 7.71
CA GLN A 86 1.83 -3.93 6.39
C GLN A 86 1.82 -5.45 6.46
N ASP A 87 1.60 -6.09 5.33
CA ASP A 87 1.71 -7.55 5.22
C ASP A 87 3.19 -7.99 5.19
N PRO A 88 3.53 -9.09 5.90
CA PRO A 88 4.85 -9.71 5.87
C PRO A 88 5.20 -10.37 4.54
#